data_AF-A0A743PA95-F1
#
_entry.id   AF-A0A743PA95-F1
#
_cell.length_a   1.000
_cell.length_b   1.000
_cell.length_c   1.000
_cell.angle_alpha   90.00
_cell.angle_beta   90.00
_cell.angle_gamma   90.00
#
_symmetry.space_group_name_H-M   'P 1'
#
loop_
_entity.id
_entity.type
_entity.pdbx_description
1 polymer ?
#
loop_
_entity_poly.entity_id
_entity_poly.type
_entity_poly.pdbx_seq_one_letter_code
_entity_poly.pdbx_strand_id
1 'polypeptide(L)'
;MKDINTPPEVVEKIQALIKELHGVCFENGVPLVIAALVSRTSTLRGDEGINRLLSFYLDGPAGLTDSSMLAASDILRMPGVPDSFIAGLEMLRDEMNKPCDCPACQAARARMH
;
A
#
# COMPACT_ATOMS: atom_id res chain seq x y z
N MET A 1 11.19 -8.62 -11.82
CA MET A 1 10.58 -7.26 -11.79
C MET A 1 11.57 -6.26 -12.36
N LYS A 2 11.12 -5.06 -12.80
CA LYS A 2 12.02 -4.00 -13.29
C LYS A 2 12.62 -3.22 -12.12
N ASP A 3 13.88 -2.82 -12.26
CA ASP A 3 14.51 -1.86 -11.36
C ASP A 3 13.80 -0.51 -11.41
N ILE A 4 13.79 0.18 -10.28
CA ILE A 4 13.25 1.53 -10.15
C ILE A 4 14.39 2.43 -9.70
N ASN A 5 14.78 3.37 -10.54
CA ASN A 5 15.77 4.40 -10.23
C ASN A 5 15.17 5.76 -10.55
N THR A 6 14.50 6.34 -9.54
CA THR A 6 13.89 7.67 -9.68
C THR A 6 14.97 8.75 -9.67
N PRO A 7 14.96 9.73 -10.58
CA PRO A 7 15.92 10.82 -10.59
C PRO A 7 15.91 11.60 -9.26
N PRO A 8 17.08 12.04 -8.74
CA PRO A 8 17.17 12.72 -7.44
C PRO A 8 16.22 13.92 -7.32
N GLU A 9 16.10 14.74 -8.37
CA GLU A 9 15.23 15.92 -8.40
C GLU A 9 13.74 15.56 -8.28
N VAL A 10 13.35 14.38 -8.77
CA VAL A 10 11.98 13.86 -8.63
C VAL A 10 11.77 13.36 -7.20
N VAL A 11 12.76 12.69 -6.60
CA VAL A 11 12.70 12.24 -5.20
C VAL A 11 12.57 13.44 -4.26
N GLU A 12 13.35 14.49 -4.46
CA GLU A 12 13.29 15.73 -3.68
C GLU A 12 11.90 16.39 -3.78
N LYS A 13 11.34 16.47 -5.00
CA LYS A 13 10.00 17.01 -5.21
C LYS A 13 8.93 16.18 -4.50
N ILE A 14 9.00 14.86 -4.57
CA ILE A 14 8.07 13.96 -3.87
C ILE A 14 8.19 14.18 -2.35
N GLN A 15 9.41 14.29 -1.83
CA GLN A 15 9.64 14.54 -0.41
C GLN A 15 9.03 15.88 0.04
N ALA A 16 9.17 16.93 -0.76
CA ALA A 16 8.56 18.23 -0.47
C ALA A 16 7.03 18.14 -0.40
N LEU A 17 6.39 17.48 -1.39
CA LEU A 17 4.94 17.28 -1.42
C LEU A 17 4.43 16.45 -0.23
N ILE A 18 5.15 15.39 0.15
CA ILE A 18 4.81 14.57 1.31
C ILE A 18 4.86 15.40 2.61
N LYS A 19 5.86 16.29 2.74
CA LYS A 19 5.96 17.18 3.90
C LYS A 19 4.82 18.19 3.97
N GLU A 20 4.48 18.80 2.84
CA GLU A 20 3.37 19.76 2.76
C GLU A 20 2.05 19.09 3.13
N LEU A 21 1.76 17.92 2.55
CA LEU A 21 0.56 17.14 2.88
C LEU A 21 0.52 16.74 4.35
N HIS A 22 1.65 16.30 4.91
CA HIS A 22 1.74 15.99 6.33
C HIS A 22 1.38 17.20 7.20
N GLY A 23 1.90 18.39 6.89
CA GLY A 23 1.58 19.61 7.63
C GLY A 23 0.08 19.91 7.61
N VAL A 24 -0.54 19.87 6.43
CA VAL A 24 -1.99 20.07 6.29
C VAL A 24 -2.79 19.05 7.11
N CYS A 25 -2.43 17.76 7.05
CA CYS A 25 -3.10 16.72 7.81
C CYS A 25 -2.94 16.90 9.33
N PHE A 26 -1.73 17.21 9.77
CA PHE A 26 -1.40 17.45 11.18
C PHE A 26 -2.18 18.63 11.76
N GLU A 27 -2.19 19.77 11.07
CA GLU A 27 -2.88 20.99 11.52
C GLU A 27 -4.40 20.82 11.64
N ASN A 28 -4.97 19.84 10.93
CA ASN A 28 -6.41 19.60 10.87
C ASN A 28 -6.85 18.32 11.60
N GLY A 29 -5.94 17.63 12.32
CA GLY A 29 -6.27 16.38 13.03
C GLY A 29 -6.72 15.26 12.09
N VAL A 30 -6.23 15.25 10.85
CA VAL A 30 -6.58 14.25 9.83
C VAL A 30 -5.53 13.13 9.84
N PRO A 31 -5.89 11.89 10.20
CA PRO A 31 -4.93 10.79 10.18
C PRO A 31 -4.37 10.54 8.76
N LEU A 32 -3.07 10.30 8.67
CA LEU A 32 -2.35 10.14 7.39
C LEU A 32 -1.40 8.95 7.44
N VAL A 33 -1.39 8.14 6.38
CA VAL A 33 -0.30 7.22 6.05
C VAL A 33 0.00 7.37 4.56
N ILE A 34 1.23 7.73 4.21
CA ILE A 34 1.67 7.88 2.82
C ILE A 34 3.08 7.33 2.64
N ALA A 35 3.28 6.57 1.57
CA ALA A 35 4.60 6.12 1.15
C ALA A 35 4.78 6.25 -0.37
N ALA A 36 6.02 6.52 -0.77
CA ALA A 36 6.45 6.53 -2.17
C ALA A 36 7.67 5.63 -2.35
N LEU A 37 7.59 4.68 -3.28
CA LEU A 37 8.71 3.85 -3.68
C LEU A 37 9.63 4.66 -4.61
N VAL A 38 10.80 5.06 -4.12
CA VAL A 38 11.71 5.95 -4.85
C VAL A 38 12.89 5.22 -5.47
N SER A 39 13.28 4.06 -4.93
CA SER A 39 14.16 3.15 -5.65
C SER A 39 13.93 1.68 -5.30
N ARG A 40 14.26 0.82 -6.26
CA ARG A 40 14.36 -0.64 -6.10
C ARG A 40 15.53 -1.11 -6.94
N THR A 41 16.51 -1.72 -6.31
CA THR A 41 17.63 -2.40 -6.98
C THR A 41 17.58 -3.89 -6.69
N SER A 42 17.41 -4.69 -7.73
CA SER A 42 17.60 -6.13 -7.66
C SER A 42 19.09 -6.45 -7.61
N THR A 43 19.60 -6.99 -6.50
CA THR A 43 20.99 -7.48 -6.48
C THR A 43 21.07 -8.92 -7.00
N LEU A 44 22.21 -9.30 -7.57
CA LEU A 44 22.51 -10.66 -8.06
C LEU A 44 22.46 -11.75 -6.96
N ARG A 45 22.41 -11.36 -5.68
CA ARG A 45 22.30 -12.26 -4.53
C ARG A 45 20.87 -12.48 -4.04
N GLY A 46 19.88 -11.86 -4.69
CA GLY A 46 18.48 -11.94 -4.27
C GLY A 46 18.09 -10.93 -3.19
N ASP A 47 19.01 -10.10 -2.72
CA ASP A 47 18.68 -8.98 -1.82
C ASP A 47 18.09 -7.85 -2.66
N GLU A 48 16.82 -7.52 -2.43
CA GLU A 48 16.19 -6.33 -3.00
C GLU A 48 16.47 -5.12 -2.10
N GLY A 49 17.27 -4.18 -2.60
CA GLY A 49 17.42 -2.87 -1.96
C GLY A 49 16.22 -2.01 -2.30
N ILE A 50 15.31 -1.78 -1.34
CA ILE A 50 14.11 -0.96 -1.53
C ILE A 50 14.24 0.35 -0.73
N ASN A 51 14.23 1.49 -1.42
CA ASN A 51 14.16 2.80 -0.78
C ASN A 51 12.76 3.40 -0.92
N ARG A 52 12.20 3.83 0.22
CA ARG A 52 10.87 4.43 0.30
C ARG A 52 10.93 5.74 1.08
N LEU A 53 10.16 6.71 0.64
CA LEU A 53 9.78 7.85 1.47
C LEU A 53 8.51 7.44 2.23
N LEU A 54 8.48 7.63 3.55
CA LEU A 54 7.34 7.29 4.40
C LEU A 54 7.03 8.49 5.31
N SER A 55 5.76 8.84 5.40
CA SER A 55 5.24 9.81 6.37
C SER A 55 3.93 9.26 6.95
N PHE A 56 3.77 9.38 8.26
CA PHE A 56 2.58 8.92 8.96
C PHE A 56 2.24 9.89 10.08
N TYR A 57 0.94 10.07 10.35
CA TYR A 57 0.41 10.87 11.44
C TYR A 57 -0.88 10.21 11.95
N LEU A 58 -0.99 10.14 13.28
CA LEU A 58 -2.11 9.56 14.01
C LEU A 58 -2.42 10.51 15.18
N ASP A 59 -3.64 11.05 15.22
CA ASP A 59 -4.08 11.97 16.28
C ASP A 59 -4.88 11.21 17.35
N GLY A 60 -4.19 10.74 18.39
CA GLY A 60 -4.80 10.18 19.60
C GLY A 60 -5.13 8.67 19.57
N PRO A 61 -5.58 8.09 20.70
CA PRO A 61 -5.75 6.65 20.87
C PRO A 61 -7.07 6.19 20.23
N ALA A 62 -7.05 5.72 18.99
CA ALA A 62 -8.27 5.34 18.28
C ALA A 62 -8.58 3.85 18.36
N GLY A 63 -9.88 3.55 18.20
CA GLY A 63 -10.43 2.21 18.11
C GLY A 63 -10.10 1.53 16.78
N LEU A 64 -11.03 0.71 16.26
CA LEU A 64 -10.84 -0.17 15.10
C LEU A 64 -10.21 0.48 13.83
N THR A 65 -10.44 1.76 13.56
CA THR A 65 -9.82 2.50 12.44
C THR A 65 -8.31 2.77 12.62
N ASP A 66 -7.82 2.84 13.85
CA ASP A 66 -6.38 2.95 14.13
C ASP A 66 -5.63 1.66 13.82
N SER A 67 -6.28 0.51 14.00
CA SER A 67 -5.62 -0.79 13.76
C SER A 67 -5.21 -0.96 12.29
N SER A 68 -6.03 -0.48 11.34
CA SER A 68 -5.73 -0.57 9.91
C SER A 68 -4.65 0.43 9.49
N MET A 69 -4.65 1.63 10.07
CA MET A 69 -3.62 2.65 9.83
C MET A 69 -2.27 2.23 10.41
N LEU A 70 -2.26 1.71 11.64
CA LEU A 70 -1.09 1.13 12.29
C LEU A 70 -0.54 -0.03 11.47
N ALA A 71 -1.42 -0.97 11.06
CA ALA A 71 -1.05 -2.08 10.21
C ALA A 71 -0.47 -1.61 8.86
N ALA A 72 -1.07 -0.61 8.22
CA ALA A 72 -0.55 -0.05 6.97
C ALA A 72 0.84 0.57 7.17
N SER A 73 1.03 1.34 8.25
CA SER A 73 2.34 1.90 8.61
C SER A 73 3.38 0.79 8.82
N ASP A 74 3.03 -0.27 9.55
CA ASP A 74 3.94 -1.37 9.84
C ASP A 74 4.30 -2.17 8.59
N ILE A 75 3.32 -2.47 7.73
CA ILE A 75 3.55 -3.12 6.42
C ILE A 75 4.52 -2.28 5.57
N LEU A 76 4.35 -0.96 5.54
CA LEU A 76 5.20 -0.07 4.73
C LEU A 76 6.64 0.04 5.25
N ARG A 77 6.86 -0.19 6.55
CA ARG A 77 8.18 -0.25 7.19
C ARG A 77 8.89 -1.60 7.00
N MET A 78 8.19 -2.65 6.60
CA MET A 78 8.80 -3.96 6.43
C MET A 78 9.90 -3.92 5.36
N PRO A 79 11.07 -4.55 5.60
CA PRO A 79 12.16 -4.57 4.62
C PRO A 79 11.74 -5.23 3.30
N GLY A 80 10.87 -6.23 3.38
CA GLY A 80 10.19 -6.86 2.26
C GLY A 80 8.82 -7.36 2.70
N VAL A 81 7.96 -7.70 1.75
CA VAL A 81 6.67 -8.33 2.03
C VAL A 81 6.94 -9.84 2.21
N PRO A 82 6.58 -10.46 3.35
CA PRO A 82 6.78 -11.89 3.53
C PRO A 82 6.07 -12.72 2.45
N ASP A 83 6.70 -13.78 1.95
CA ASP A 83 6.13 -14.65 0.90
C ASP A 83 4.76 -15.21 1.30
N SER A 84 4.59 -15.54 2.58
CA SER A 84 3.30 -16.00 3.13
C SER A 84 2.20 -14.94 3.03
N PHE A 85 2.55 -13.67 3.17
CA PHE A 85 1.63 -12.56 3.01
C PHE A 85 1.26 -12.35 1.55
N ILE A 86 2.23 -12.45 0.64
CA ILE A 86 1.99 -12.43 -0.82
C ILE A 86 1.04 -13.55 -1.20
N ALA A 87 1.33 -14.79 -0.79
CA ALA A 87 0.48 -15.95 -1.06
C ALA A 87 -0.95 -15.75 -0.53
N GLY A 88 -1.09 -15.19 0.68
CA GLY A 88 -2.41 -14.86 1.25
C GLY A 88 -3.19 -13.84 0.40
N LEU A 89 -2.53 -12.79 -0.10
CA LEU A 89 -3.15 -11.81 -0.98
C LEU A 89 -3.56 -12.41 -2.34
N GLU A 90 -2.76 -13.32 -2.88
CA GLU A 90 -3.10 -14.02 -4.11
C GLU A 90 -4.30 -14.95 -3.94
N MET A 91 -4.38 -15.66 -2.81
CA MET A 91 -5.57 -16.45 -2.47
C MET A 91 -6.82 -15.58 -2.36
N LEU A 92 -6.73 -14.43 -1.67
CA LEU A 92 -7.84 -13.48 -1.56
C LEU A 92 -8.27 -12.95 -2.93
N ARG A 93 -7.32 -12.61 -3.81
CA ARG A 93 -7.61 -12.22 -5.20
C ARG A 93 -8.38 -13.31 -5.93
N ASP A 94 -7.93 -14.56 -5.80
CA ASP A 94 -8.58 -15.70 -6.47
C ASP A 94 -10.00 -15.93 -5.93
N GLU A 95 -10.22 -15.74 -4.63
CA GLU A 95 -11.56 -15.77 -4.02
C GLU A 95 -12.46 -14.63 -4.51
N MET A 96 -11.95 -13.41 -4.58
CA MET A 96 -12.69 -12.25 -5.09
C MET A 96 -13.04 -12.39 -6.58
N ASN A 97 -12.24 -13.11 -7.34
CA ASN A 97 -12.48 -13.41 -8.75
C ASN A 97 -13.46 -14.57 -8.98
N LYS A 98 -13.85 -15.31 -7.94
CA LYS A 98 -14.87 -16.35 -8.07
C LYS A 98 -16.20 -15.71 -8.51
N PRO A 99 -16.93 -16.32 -9.46
CA PRO A 99 -18.21 -15.79 -9.88
C PRO A 99 -19.15 -15.64 -8.67
N CYS A 100 -19.74 -14.46 -8.51
CA CYS A 100 -20.70 -14.25 -7.43
C CYS A 100 -21.95 -15.09 -7.69
N ASP A 101 -22.21 -16.07 -6.83
CA ASP A 101 -23.37 -16.98 -6.94
C ASP A 101 -24.61 -16.47 -6.20
N CYS A 102 -24.70 -15.15 -5.96
CA CYS A 102 -25.93 -14.59 -5.41
C CYS A 102 -27.09 -14.69 -6.42
N PRO A 103 -28.35 -14.74 -5.96
CA PRO A 103 -29.52 -14.91 -6.84
C PRO A 103 -29.59 -13.88 -7.98
N ALA A 104 -29.16 -12.64 -7.72
CA ALA A 104 -29.13 -11.57 -8.71
C ALA A 104 -28.09 -11.82 -9.82
N CYS A 105 -26.88 -12.24 -9.46
CA CYS A 105 -25.81 -12.54 -10.41
C CYS A 105 -26.08 -13.83 -11.20
N GLN A 106 -26.74 -14.82 -10.60
CA GLN A 106 -27.19 -16.02 -11.31
C GLN A 106 -28.30 -15.71 -12.32
N ALA A 107 -29.29 -14.89 -11.93
CA ALA A 107 -30.36 -14.46 -12.83
C ALA A 107 -29.84 -13.63 -14.02
N ALA A 108 -28.80 -12.80 -13.81
CA ALA A 108 -28.16 -12.05 -14.89
C ALA A 108 -27.42 -12.97 -15.88
N ARG A 109 -26.68 -13.98 -15.40
CA ARG A 109 -26.00 -14.97 -16.26
C ARG A 109 -26.98 -15.80 -17.08
N ALA A 110 -28.12 -16.19 -16.50
CA ALA A 110 -29.16 -16.96 -17.19
C ALA A 110 -29.88 -16.18 -18.31
N ARG A 111 -29.81 -14.84 -18.33
CA ARG A 111 -30.40 -13.99 -19.38
C ARG A 111 -29.45 -13.75 -20.56
N MET A 112 -28.16 -14.07 -20.41
CA MET A 112 -27.14 -13.89 -21.44
C MET A 112 -26.92 -15.16 -22.31
N HIS A 113 -27.56 -16.27 -21.95
CA HIS A 113 -27.58 -17.53 -22.69
C HIS A 113 -28.99 -17.81 -23.22
#